data_AF-A0A536ZQ94-F1
#
_entry.id   AF-A0A536ZQ94-F1
#
_cell.length_a   1.000
_cell.length_b   1.000
_cell.length_c   1.000
_cell.angle_alpha   90.00
_cell.angle_beta   90.00
_cell.angle_gamma   90.00
#
_symmetry.space_group_name_H-M   'P 1'
#
loop_
_entity.id
_entity.type
_entity.pdbx_description
1 polymer ?
#
loop_
_entity_poly.entity_id
_entity_poly.type
_entity_poly.pdbx_seq_one_letter_code
_entity_poly.pdbx_strand_id
1 'polypeptide(L)'
;MVDRRRFLKCLGAAGMLAAAPLRAQFNAKPRFAAAPFSLGVASGYPQASGFVLWTRLAPVPLAPNGGMPAEVVPVGWEVARDEAMKNIIAHGTAYATPEWAHSVHVEVTGLQPGRPHWYRFMAGDTVSPIARTHTAPAAAARTARMRFGFVSCQHYEQGYFTAYRHLIADEPDLVLHLGDYIYEGSWGRDLVRSHGSGEAVTLGDYRRRYALYKTDPDLQSAHAACPWLVTWDDHEVENDYADDRSENLDAPEWFLARRAAAYKAWYEHMPAPRAMLPFGPHARIYTRSSYGGLVNFFVLDDRQFRSHEVCPRPGRGGSNSVDPTQCVELADPKRTMLGARQEQWLD
;
A
#
# COMPACT_ATOMS: atom_id res chain seq x y z
N MET A 1 -17.90 55.51 20.33
CA MET A 1 -16.47 55.87 20.44
C MET A 1 -15.91 55.12 21.64
N VAL A 2 -15.30 53.96 21.42
CA VAL A 2 -14.84 53.07 22.49
C VAL A 2 -13.44 53.50 22.93
N ASP A 3 -13.31 53.79 24.22
CA ASP A 3 -12.10 54.34 24.84
C ASP A 3 -10.90 53.37 24.74
N ARG A 4 -9.81 53.87 24.15
CA ARG A 4 -8.52 53.18 23.91
C ARG A 4 -7.92 52.58 25.18
N ARG A 5 -8.29 53.10 26.37
CA ARG A 5 -7.84 52.57 27.67
C ARG A 5 -8.57 51.31 28.15
N ARG A 6 -9.77 51.01 27.63
CA ARG A 6 -10.50 49.76 27.97
C ARG A 6 -10.04 48.57 27.13
N PHE A 7 -9.59 48.80 25.89
CA PHE A 7 -9.05 47.74 25.04
C PHE A 7 -7.72 47.17 25.58
N LEU A 8 -6.85 48.03 26.13
CA LEU A 8 -5.55 47.63 26.68
C LEU A 8 -5.63 46.89 28.02
N LYS A 9 -6.76 46.94 28.74
CA LYS A 9 -6.96 46.18 29.99
C LYS A 9 -7.51 44.77 29.78
N CYS A 10 -8.07 44.46 28.60
CA CYS A 10 -8.52 43.10 28.27
C CYS A 10 -7.41 42.19 27.71
N LEU A 11 -6.22 42.73 27.43
CA LEU A 11 -5.06 41.96 26.96
C LEU A 11 -4.17 41.42 28.09
N GLY A 12 -4.45 41.79 29.35
CA GLY A 12 -3.61 41.42 30.51
C GLY A 12 -4.03 40.16 31.27
N ALA A 13 -5.07 39.45 30.82
CA ALA A 13 -5.63 38.28 31.53
C ALA A 13 -5.92 37.08 30.60
N ALA A 14 -5.23 36.98 29.46
CA ALA A 14 -5.12 35.70 28.74
C ALA A 14 -3.86 35.02 29.27
N GLY A 15 -4.08 34.08 30.18
CA GLY A 15 -3.07 33.48 31.03
C GLY A 15 -1.88 32.90 30.27
N MET A 16 -0.76 32.92 31.00
CA MET A 16 0.42 32.10 30.76
C MET A 16 0.01 30.64 30.48
N LEU A 17 -0.21 30.29 29.22
CA LEU A 17 0.05 28.94 28.75
C LEU A 17 1.56 28.80 28.83
N ALA A 18 2.02 28.15 29.90
CA ALA A 18 3.37 27.64 29.97
C ALA A 18 3.67 26.98 28.62
N ALA A 19 4.58 27.57 27.86
CA ALA A 19 5.24 26.88 26.77
C ALA A 19 6.02 25.75 27.45
N ALA A 20 5.35 24.61 27.68
CA ALA A 20 6.05 23.38 27.95
C ALA A 20 7.06 23.24 26.81
N PRO A 21 8.35 23.05 27.11
CA PRO A 21 9.32 22.91 26.04
C PRO A 21 8.90 21.70 25.21
N LEU A 22 8.55 21.94 23.94
CA LEU A 22 8.30 20.93 22.90
C LEU A 22 9.48 19.95 22.70
N ARG A 23 10.55 20.09 23.48
CA ARG A 23 11.70 19.21 23.53
C ARG A 23 11.53 17.97 24.41
N ALA A 24 10.50 17.89 25.26
CA ALA A 24 10.39 16.81 26.25
C ALA A 24 9.60 15.56 25.82
N GLN A 25 8.85 15.59 24.70
CA GLN A 25 8.04 14.45 24.26
C GLN A 25 8.75 13.47 23.32
N PHE A 26 9.91 13.83 22.75
CA PHE A 26 10.64 12.96 21.82
C PHE A 26 11.48 11.85 22.48
N ASN A 27 11.59 11.84 23.82
CA ASN A 27 12.43 10.88 24.55
C ASN A 27 11.64 9.77 25.26
N ALA A 28 10.31 9.80 25.25
CA ALA A 28 9.52 8.71 25.81
C ALA A 28 9.50 7.55 24.81
N LYS A 29 10.09 6.40 25.18
CA LYS A 29 9.93 5.16 24.42
C LYS A 29 8.44 4.82 24.32
N PRO A 30 7.88 4.63 23.10
CA PRO A 30 6.48 4.26 22.96
C PRO A 30 6.24 2.89 23.61
N ARG A 31 5.10 2.75 24.30
CA ARG A 31 4.67 1.48 24.92
C ARG A 31 3.40 1.00 24.25
N PHE A 32 3.33 -0.29 24.00
CA PHE A 32 2.21 -0.93 23.33
C PHE A 32 1.58 -1.99 24.23
N ALA A 33 0.26 -2.10 24.22
CA ALA A 33 -0.45 -3.15 24.95
C ALA A 33 -0.28 -4.54 24.33
N ALA A 34 0.03 -4.60 23.03
CA ALA A 34 0.33 -5.80 22.26
C ALA A 34 1.44 -5.50 21.24
N ALA A 35 2.04 -6.53 20.64
CA ALA A 35 3.08 -6.34 19.64
C ALA A 35 2.54 -5.51 18.44
N PRO A 36 3.16 -4.36 18.11
CA PRO A 36 2.59 -3.43 17.14
C PRO A 36 2.77 -3.87 15.69
N PHE A 37 3.71 -4.77 15.40
CA PHE A 37 3.99 -5.29 14.06
C PHE A 37 3.03 -6.44 13.67
N SER A 38 1.75 -6.33 14.03
CA SER A 38 0.74 -7.39 13.85
C SER A 38 0.36 -7.64 12.39
N LEU A 39 0.71 -6.71 11.49
CA LEU A 39 0.49 -6.78 10.04
C LEU A 39 1.75 -7.20 9.26
N GLY A 40 2.78 -7.62 9.98
CA GLY A 40 4.07 -8.02 9.42
C GLY A 40 4.90 -6.85 8.89
N VAL A 41 5.83 -7.21 8.01
CA VAL A 41 6.75 -6.30 7.32
C VAL A 41 6.80 -6.68 5.85
N ALA A 42 7.13 -5.73 4.99
CA ALA A 42 7.24 -5.98 3.55
C ALA A 42 8.39 -5.18 2.96
N SER A 43 8.89 -5.61 1.80
CA SER A 43 9.76 -4.81 0.96
C SER A 43 9.26 -4.80 -0.48
N GLY A 44 9.68 -3.82 -1.25
CA GLY A 44 9.20 -3.67 -2.62
C GLY A 44 10.06 -2.80 -3.51
N TYR A 45 9.74 -2.81 -4.80
CA TYR A 45 10.37 -2.00 -5.84
C TYR A 45 11.90 -2.03 -5.78
N PRO A 46 12.51 -3.23 -5.89
CA PRO A 46 13.95 -3.37 -5.79
C PRO A 46 14.63 -2.66 -6.96
N GLN A 47 15.71 -1.97 -6.63
CA GLN A 47 16.60 -1.28 -7.56
C GLN A 47 18.04 -1.76 -7.36
N ALA A 48 18.92 -1.39 -8.28
CA ALA A 48 20.33 -1.77 -8.20
C ALA A 48 21.02 -1.30 -6.91
N SER A 49 20.59 -0.17 -6.36
CA SER A 49 21.21 0.43 -5.17
C SER A 49 20.31 0.42 -3.93
N GLY A 50 19.15 -0.24 -3.98
CA GLY A 50 18.14 -0.03 -2.93
C GLY A 50 16.82 -0.75 -3.13
N PHE A 51 15.88 -0.47 -2.23
CA PHE A 51 14.50 -0.97 -2.22
C PHE A 51 13.67 -0.16 -1.22
N VAL A 52 12.35 -0.35 -1.26
CA VAL A 52 11.41 0.16 -0.24
C VAL A 52 11.28 -0.87 0.87
N LEU A 53 11.26 -0.42 2.13
CA LEU A 53 10.82 -1.19 3.29
C LEU A 53 9.50 -0.63 3.81
N TRP A 54 8.65 -1.52 4.32
CA TRP A 54 7.33 -1.19 4.82
C TRP A 54 6.98 -1.95 6.10
N THR A 55 6.29 -1.26 7.02
CA THR A 55 5.51 -1.88 8.09
C THR A 55 4.40 -0.92 8.53
N ARG A 56 3.50 -1.36 9.42
CA ARG A 56 2.48 -0.53 10.04
C ARG A 56 2.33 -0.89 11.51
N LEU A 57 2.31 0.12 12.39
CA LEU A 57 2.04 -0.08 13.81
C LEU A 57 0.54 -0.23 14.02
N ALA A 58 0.11 -1.41 14.46
CA ALA A 58 -1.29 -1.75 14.63
C ALA A 58 -1.47 -2.82 15.74
N PRO A 59 -1.24 -2.51 17.03
CA PRO A 59 -1.37 -3.49 18.11
C PRO A 59 -2.75 -4.16 18.21
N VAL A 60 -3.81 -3.48 17.72
CA VAL A 60 -5.16 -4.05 17.58
C VAL A 60 -5.64 -3.79 16.15
N PRO A 61 -5.25 -4.61 15.17
CA PRO A 61 -5.29 -4.24 13.75
C PRO A 61 -6.69 -3.94 13.20
N LEU A 62 -7.72 -4.57 13.76
CA LEU A 62 -9.12 -4.36 13.38
C LEU A 62 -9.82 -3.24 14.17
N ALA A 63 -9.18 -2.65 15.18
CA ALA A 63 -9.71 -1.48 15.87
C ALA A 63 -9.52 -0.21 15.02
N PRO A 64 -10.29 0.88 15.27
CA PRO A 64 -10.02 2.17 14.65
C PRO A 64 -8.54 2.56 14.75
N ASN A 65 -7.94 2.99 13.65
CA ASN A 65 -6.53 3.34 13.53
C ASN A 65 -5.54 2.25 14.02
N GLY A 66 -5.92 0.96 13.98
CA GLY A 66 -5.07 -0.15 14.43
C GLY A 66 -4.85 -0.19 15.95
N GLY A 67 -5.66 0.53 16.73
CA GLY A 67 -5.49 0.65 18.18
C GLY A 67 -4.35 1.59 18.60
N MET A 68 -3.90 2.46 17.69
CA MET A 68 -2.86 3.44 17.96
C MET A 68 -3.44 4.76 18.49
N PRO A 69 -2.74 5.46 19.42
CA PRO A 69 -3.08 6.82 19.80
C PRO A 69 -2.79 7.82 18.66
N ALA A 70 -3.40 9.00 18.74
CA ALA A 70 -3.18 10.09 17.78
C ALA A 70 -1.85 10.84 18.04
N GLU A 71 -0.74 10.09 18.09
CA GLU A 71 0.61 10.59 18.37
C GLU A 71 1.58 10.09 17.29
N VAL A 72 2.63 10.87 17.04
CA VAL A 72 3.73 10.46 16.15
C VAL A 72 4.65 9.48 16.89
N VAL A 73 4.96 8.35 16.27
CA VAL A 73 5.77 7.29 16.89
C VAL A 73 7.08 7.10 16.11
N PRO A 74 8.25 7.25 16.75
CA PRO A 74 9.52 6.94 16.11
C PRO A 74 9.68 5.43 15.93
N VAL A 75 10.06 5.00 14.73
CA VAL A 75 10.30 3.62 14.34
C VAL A 75 11.71 3.50 13.80
N GLY A 76 12.58 2.83 14.54
CA GLY A 76 13.90 2.46 14.07
C GLY A 76 13.78 1.42 12.95
N TRP A 77 14.74 1.42 12.04
CA TRP A 77 14.88 0.38 11.02
C TRP A 77 16.37 0.05 10.81
N GLU A 78 16.64 -1.21 10.47
CA GLU A 78 17.97 -1.72 10.21
C GLU A 78 17.95 -2.64 9.00
N VAL A 79 19.04 -2.62 8.22
CA VAL A 79 19.33 -3.53 7.12
C VAL A 79 20.70 -4.16 7.36
N ALA A 80 20.78 -5.47 7.22
CA ALA A 80 21.97 -6.28 7.45
C ALA A 80 22.34 -7.13 6.22
N ARG A 81 23.60 -7.60 6.21
CA ARG A 81 24.13 -8.56 5.22
C ARG A 81 23.93 -10.03 5.60
N ASP A 82 23.40 -10.29 6.79
CA ASP A 82 23.20 -11.64 7.31
C ASP A 82 21.90 -11.73 8.08
N GLU A 83 21.29 -12.92 8.06
CA GLU A 83 20.01 -13.21 8.72
C GLU A 83 20.06 -13.04 10.25
N ALA A 84 21.23 -13.27 10.85
CA ALA A 84 21.42 -13.10 12.29
C ALA A 84 21.53 -11.62 12.70
N MET A 85 21.42 -10.68 11.75
CA MET A 85 21.50 -9.22 11.95
C MET A 85 22.78 -8.78 12.67
N LYS A 86 23.92 -9.43 12.40
CA LYS A 86 25.22 -9.10 13.01
C LYS A 86 25.97 -8.00 12.26
N ASN A 87 25.80 -7.91 10.94
CA ASN A 87 26.45 -6.95 10.07
C ASN A 87 25.43 -5.94 9.53
N ILE A 88 25.08 -4.96 10.36
CA ILE A 88 24.21 -3.84 9.98
C ILE A 88 24.95 -2.90 9.04
N ILE A 89 24.34 -2.61 7.89
CA ILE A 89 24.94 -1.79 6.82
C ILE A 89 24.15 -0.53 6.48
N ALA A 90 22.90 -0.46 6.90
CA ALA A 90 22.10 0.74 6.84
C ALA A 90 21.12 0.72 8.02
N HIS A 91 20.86 1.88 8.61
CA HIS A 91 19.90 2.02 9.69
C HIS A 91 19.40 3.46 9.74
N GLY A 92 18.30 3.67 10.46
CA GLY A 92 17.76 5.00 10.66
C GLY A 92 16.51 4.99 11.52
N THR A 93 15.81 6.12 11.48
CA THR A 93 14.53 6.29 12.17
C THR A 93 13.54 6.92 11.21
N ALA A 94 12.38 6.30 11.07
CA ALA A 94 11.21 6.84 10.41
C ALA A 94 10.19 7.25 11.47
N TYR A 95 9.23 8.10 11.10
CA TYR A 95 8.19 8.59 12.02
C TYR A 95 6.82 8.14 11.50
N ALA A 96 6.20 7.21 12.21
CA ALA A 96 4.87 6.72 11.93
C ALA A 96 3.85 7.74 12.45
N THR A 97 3.06 8.35 11.56
CA THR A 97 2.10 9.40 11.94
C THR A 97 0.65 8.92 11.87
N PRO A 98 -0.27 9.46 12.70
CA PRO A 98 -1.69 9.09 12.67
C PRO A 98 -2.37 9.33 11.33
N GLU A 99 -1.96 10.39 10.61
CA GLU A 99 -2.53 10.77 9.32
C GLU A 99 -2.36 9.68 8.27
N TRP A 100 -1.30 8.87 8.39
CA TRP A 100 -0.95 7.75 7.52
C TRP A 100 -1.14 6.39 8.21
N ALA A 101 -2.08 6.31 9.16
CA ALA A 101 -2.42 5.07 9.87
C ALA A 101 -1.23 4.41 10.57
N HIS A 102 -0.21 5.19 10.94
CA HIS A 102 1.06 4.72 11.47
C HIS A 102 1.78 3.71 10.57
N SER A 103 1.59 3.80 9.25
CA SER A 103 2.44 3.12 8.28
C SER A 103 3.82 3.76 8.23
N VAL A 104 4.82 2.96 7.89
CA VAL A 104 6.22 3.37 7.73
C VAL A 104 6.67 2.92 6.35
N HIS A 105 7.23 3.87 5.58
CA HIS A 105 7.86 3.62 4.29
C HIS A 105 9.29 4.16 4.34
N VAL A 106 10.27 3.32 4.00
CA VAL A 106 11.70 3.70 3.98
C VAL A 106 12.29 3.33 2.64
N GLU A 107 12.80 4.31 1.90
CA GLU A 107 13.57 4.09 0.68
C GLU A 107 15.05 3.96 1.04
N VAL A 108 15.54 2.73 1.11
CA VAL A 108 16.96 2.45 1.39
C VAL A 108 17.73 2.58 0.08
N THR A 109 18.86 3.28 0.11
CA THR A 109 19.71 3.53 -1.07
C THR A 109 21.18 3.31 -0.73
N GLY A 110 22.06 3.35 -1.74
CA GLY A 110 23.51 3.22 -1.56
C GLY A 110 24.00 1.80 -1.28
N LEU A 111 23.15 0.79 -1.47
CA LEU A 111 23.49 -0.62 -1.28
C LEU A 111 24.19 -1.21 -2.50
N GLN A 112 24.84 -2.36 -2.30
CA GLN A 112 25.44 -3.10 -3.41
C GLN A 112 24.36 -3.84 -4.22
N PRO A 113 24.47 -3.88 -5.56
CA PRO A 113 23.51 -4.55 -6.44
C PRO A 113 23.58 -6.07 -6.35
N GLY A 114 22.45 -6.72 -6.64
CA GLY A 114 22.38 -8.17 -6.85
C GLY A 114 22.59 -9.01 -5.60
N ARG A 115 22.28 -8.51 -4.40
CA ARG A 115 22.55 -9.21 -3.14
C ARG A 115 21.34 -9.29 -2.21
N PRO A 116 21.16 -10.43 -1.51
CA PRO A 116 20.15 -10.53 -0.47
C PRO A 116 20.55 -9.68 0.73
N HIS A 117 19.54 -9.15 1.41
CA HIS A 117 19.66 -8.38 2.64
C HIS A 117 18.56 -8.81 3.61
N TRP A 118 18.80 -8.59 4.89
CA TRP A 118 17.82 -8.84 5.95
C TRP A 118 17.50 -7.52 6.66
N TYR A 119 16.27 -7.35 7.10
CA TYR A 119 15.85 -6.10 7.73
C TYR A 119 14.86 -6.35 8.86
N ARG A 120 14.78 -5.37 9.76
CA ARG A 120 13.79 -5.33 10.85
C ARG A 120 13.45 -3.89 11.21
N PHE A 121 12.31 -3.73 11.89
CA PHE A 121 11.86 -2.49 12.49
C PHE A 121 11.85 -2.62 14.02
N MET A 122 12.03 -1.49 14.70
CA MET A 122 11.97 -1.40 16.16
C MET A 122 11.11 -0.21 16.58
N ALA A 123 10.17 -0.44 17.49
CA ALA A 123 9.34 0.62 18.08
C ALA A 123 9.25 0.40 19.59
N GLY A 124 9.77 1.34 20.36
CA GLY A 124 9.89 1.17 21.81
C GLY A 124 10.81 0.01 22.17
N ASP A 125 10.27 -0.99 22.88
CA ASP A 125 11.00 -2.22 23.22
C ASP A 125 10.58 -3.42 22.33
N THR A 126 9.81 -3.17 21.27
CA THR A 126 9.34 -4.21 20.34
C THR A 126 10.20 -4.23 19.09
N VAL A 127 10.42 -5.43 18.56
CA VAL A 127 11.15 -5.67 17.30
C VAL A 127 10.23 -6.46 16.38
N SER A 128 10.18 -6.09 15.09
CA SER A 128 9.44 -6.84 14.08
C SER A 128 10.08 -8.22 13.83
N PRO A 129 9.39 -9.13 13.13
CA PRO A 129 10.06 -10.24 12.47
C PRO A 129 11.22 -9.74 11.59
N ILE A 130 12.28 -10.54 11.49
CA ILE A 130 13.34 -10.31 10.51
C ILE A 130 12.82 -10.81 9.16
N ALA A 131 12.95 -9.97 8.13
CA ALA A 131 12.51 -10.30 6.79
C ALA A 131 13.67 -10.17 5.80
N ARG A 132 13.55 -10.88 4.68
CA ARG A 132 14.53 -10.91 3.60
C ARG A 132 14.07 -10.03 2.45
N THR A 133 15.02 -9.35 1.83
CA THR A 133 14.83 -8.56 0.62
C THR A 133 16.06 -8.70 -0.28
N HIS A 134 16.04 -8.10 -1.47
CA HIS A 134 17.15 -8.18 -2.42
C HIS A 134 17.26 -6.89 -3.24
N THR A 135 18.48 -6.46 -3.55
CA THR A 135 18.73 -5.38 -4.52
C THR A 135 18.80 -5.96 -5.93
N ALA A 136 18.12 -5.34 -6.89
CA ALA A 136 18.19 -5.80 -8.27
C ALA A 136 19.66 -5.83 -8.78
N PRO A 137 20.01 -6.70 -9.75
CA PRO A 137 21.31 -6.62 -10.39
C PRO A 137 21.51 -5.27 -11.09
N ALA A 138 22.76 -4.81 -11.16
CA ALA A 138 23.10 -3.62 -11.94
C ALA A 138 22.78 -3.83 -13.43
N ALA A 139 22.45 -2.77 -14.16
CA ALA A 139 22.07 -2.85 -15.57
C ALA A 139 23.12 -3.56 -16.46
N ALA A 140 24.41 -3.33 -16.18
CA ALA A 140 25.52 -3.96 -16.91
C ALA A 140 25.84 -5.39 -16.43
N ALA A 141 25.19 -5.88 -15.36
CA ALA A 141 25.46 -7.21 -14.83
C ALA A 141 24.91 -8.29 -15.77
N ARG A 142 25.76 -9.26 -16.09
CA ARG A 142 25.37 -10.46 -16.86
C ARG A 142 24.57 -11.41 -15.97
N THR A 143 23.28 -11.09 -15.81
CA THR A 143 22.33 -11.84 -14.99
C THR A 143 21.85 -13.07 -15.75
N ALA A 144 22.19 -14.27 -15.29
CA ALA A 144 21.90 -15.51 -16.01
C ALA A 144 20.47 -16.02 -15.83
N ARG A 145 19.84 -15.74 -14.67
CA ARG A 145 18.48 -16.18 -14.35
C ARG A 145 17.80 -15.21 -13.38
N MET A 146 16.47 -15.24 -13.38
CA MET A 146 15.59 -14.64 -12.39
C MET A 146 14.42 -15.59 -12.18
N ARG A 147 13.99 -15.77 -10.93
CA ARG A 147 12.73 -16.42 -10.60
C ARG A 147 11.76 -15.38 -10.06
N PHE A 148 10.59 -15.27 -10.66
CA PHE A 148 9.50 -14.47 -10.10
C PHE A 148 8.21 -15.29 -10.12
N GLY A 149 7.32 -14.99 -9.19
CA GLY A 149 5.94 -15.47 -9.22
C GLY A 149 4.98 -14.29 -9.27
N PHE A 150 3.79 -14.51 -9.81
CA PHE A 150 2.72 -13.51 -9.77
C PHE A 150 1.46 -14.10 -9.15
N VAL A 151 0.68 -13.24 -8.51
CA VAL A 151 -0.58 -13.56 -7.84
C VAL A 151 -1.58 -12.41 -8.03
N SER A 152 -2.86 -12.72 -7.93
CA SER A 152 -3.96 -11.76 -7.89
C SER A 152 -5.17 -12.40 -7.21
N CYS A 153 -6.23 -11.63 -7.00
CA CYS A 153 -7.55 -12.13 -6.62
C CYS A 153 -7.55 -12.98 -5.35
N GLN A 154 -7.10 -12.40 -4.24
CA GLN A 154 -6.99 -13.10 -2.96
C GLN A 154 -8.21 -12.89 -2.06
N HIS A 155 -9.43 -13.13 -2.53
CA HIS A 155 -10.64 -12.88 -1.74
C HIS A 155 -10.61 -13.61 -0.38
N TYR A 156 -10.54 -12.84 0.72
CA TYR A 156 -10.31 -13.37 2.06
C TYR A 156 -11.35 -14.42 2.46
N GLU A 157 -12.62 -14.18 2.15
CA GLU A 157 -13.72 -15.07 2.55
C GLU A 157 -13.78 -16.39 1.77
N GLN A 158 -13.17 -16.49 0.58
CA GLN A 158 -13.32 -17.64 -0.33
C GLN A 158 -12.34 -18.78 -0.07
N GLY A 159 -11.28 -18.55 0.70
CA GLY A 159 -10.28 -19.57 0.98
C GLY A 159 -9.18 -19.07 1.89
N TYR A 160 -8.41 -20.00 2.43
CA TYR A 160 -7.17 -19.69 3.13
C TYR A 160 -6.04 -19.40 2.15
N PHE A 161 -5.07 -18.60 2.58
CA PHE A 161 -3.97 -18.11 1.76
C PHE A 161 -2.81 -19.11 1.60
N THR A 162 -3.12 -20.42 1.64
CA THR A 162 -2.17 -21.53 1.53
C THR A 162 -1.29 -21.43 0.27
N ALA A 163 -1.81 -20.84 -0.82
CA ALA A 163 -1.04 -20.62 -2.06
C ALA A 163 0.26 -19.84 -1.81
N TYR A 164 0.27 -18.89 -0.87
CA TYR A 164 1.47 -18.13 -0.52
C TYR A 164 2.58 -18.99 0.07
N ARG A 165 2.25 -20.05 0.82
CA ARG A 165 3.24 -21.01 1.34
C ARG A 165 3.97 -21.74 0.21
N HIS A 166 3.23 -22.11 -0.83
CA HIS A 166 3.79 -22.78 -2.00
C HIS A 166 4.61 -21.81 -2.86
N LEU A 167 4.09 -20.59 -3.06
CA LEU A 167 4.80 -19.53 -3.78
C LEU A 167 6.19 -19.28 -3.21
N ILE A 168 6.32 -19.14 -1.88
CA ILE A 168 7.62 -18.88 -1.26
C ILE A 168 8.52 -20.11 -1.19
N ALA A 169 7.96 -21.32 -1.22
CA ALA A 169 8.75 -22.56 -1.26
C ALA A 169 9.54 -22.71 -2.56
N ASP A 170 9.10 -22.06 -3.64
CA ASP A 170 9.85 -21.97 -4.90
C ASP A 170 11.00 -20.94 -4.84
N GLU A 171 11.19 -20.23 -3.72
CA GLU A 171 12.24 -19.22 -3.50
C GLU A 171 12.30 -18.16 -4.62
N PRO A 172 11.23 -17.36 -4.83
CA PRO A 172 11.24 -16.28 -5.82
C PRO A 172 12.20 -15.16 -5.43
N ASP A 173 12.84 -14.54 -6.42
CA ASP A 173 13.62 -13.30 -6.29
C ASP A 173 12.69 -12.08 -6.19
N LEU A 174 11.48 -12.17 -6.75
CA LEU A 174 10.47 -11.11 -6.80
C LEU A 174 9.06 -11.71 -6.84
N VAL A 175 8.11 -11.09 -6.16
CA VAL A 175 6.68 -11.38 -6.31
C VAL A 175 5.97 -10.20 -7.01
N LEU A 176 5.09 -10.50 -7.96
CA LEU A 176 4.21 -9.52 -8.59
C LEU A 176 2.79 -9.71 -8.04
N HIS A 177 2.16 -8.66 -7.53
CA HIS A 177 0.72 -8.68 -7.24
C HIS A 177 -0.01 -7.88 -8.31
N LEU A 178 -0.92 -8.53 -9.04
CA LEU A 178 -1.53 -7.96 -10.26
C LEU A 178 -2.90 -7.31 -10.02
N GLY A 179 -3.33 -7.21 -8.77
CA GLY A 179 -4.59 -6.56 -8.37
C GLY A 179 -5.50 -7.48 -7.57
N ASP A 180 -6.59 -6.93 -7.04
CA ASP A 180 -7.50 -7.60 -6.11
C ASP A 180 -6.79 -8.12 -4.85
N TYR A 181 -5.87 -7.31 -4.31
CA TYR A 181 -5.21 -7.58 -3.03
C TYR A 181 -6.22 -7.56 -1.90
N ILE A 182 -7.20 -6.67 -1.97
CA ILE A 182 -8.39 -6.74 -1.14
C ILE A 182 -9.61 -6.89 -2.04
N TYR A 183 -10.70 -7.31 -1.41
CA TYR A 183 -12.04 -7.05 -1.93
C TYR A 183 -12.68 -6.04 -0.97
N GLU A 184 -13.44 -5.10 -1.51
CA GLU A 184 -14.18 -4.05 -0.83
C GLU A 184 -15.45 -4.60 -0.16
N GLY A 185 -16.06 -5.63 -0.72
CA GLY A 185 -17.31 -6.25 -0.25
C GLY A 185 -17.23 -7.78 -0.20
N SER A 186 -18.23 -8.39 0.43
CA SER A 186 -18.42 -9.84 0.41
C SER A 186 -19.13 -10.26 -0.87
N TRP A 187 -18.62 -11.27 -1.57
CA TRP A 187 -19.32 -11.84 -2.72
C TRP A 187 -19.09 -13.35 -2.87
N GLY A 188 -20.00 -14.01 -3.58
CA GLY A 188 -19.95 -15.44 -3.85
C GLY A 188 -20.75 -16.27 -2.85
N ARG A 189 -20.38 -17.54 -2.70
CA ARG A 189 -21.02 -18.54 -1.84
C ARG A 189 -19.96 -19.37 -1.12
N ASP A 190 -20.37 -20.19 -0.17
CA ASP A 190 -19.50 -21.14 0.55
C ASP A 190 -18.31 -20.47 1.27
N LEU A 191 -18.56 -19.31 1.87
CA LEU A 191 -17.55 -18.50 2.56
C LEU A 191 -17.00 -19.24 3.79
N VAL A 192 -15.68 -19.43 3.85
CA VAL A 192 -14.98 -20.14 4.93
C VAL A 192 -14.31 -19.20 5.94
N ARG A 193 -14.25 -17.91 5.60
CA ARG A 193 -13.86 -16.80 6.48
C ARG A 193 -14.85 -15.66 6.30
N SER A 194 -14.76 -14.63 7.15
CA SER A 194 -15.63 -13.45 7.04
C SER A 194 -14.83 -12.16 7.08
N HIS A 195 -15.27 -11.16 6.30
CA HIS A 195 -14.78 -9.78 6.42
C HIS A 195 -15.17 -9.14 7.76
N GLY A 196 -16.27 -9.60 8.39
CA GLY A 196 -16.73 -9.08 9.69
C GLY A 196 -17.17 -7.61 9.67
N SER A 197 -17.29 -7.01 8.48
CA SER A 197 -17.71 -5.64 8.23
C SER A 197 -18.49 -5.58 6.91
N GLY A 198 -19.28 -4.52 6.72
CA GLY A 198 -19.89 -4.23 5.41
C GLY A 198 -18.86 -3.83 4.35
N GLU A 199 -19.40 -3.43 3.21
CA GLU A 199 -18.62 -2.90 2.08
C GLU A 199 -17.76 -1.70 2.50
N ALA A 200 -16.51 -1.66 2.04
CA ALA A 200 -15.58 -0.60 2.38
C ALA A 200 -15.82 0.65 1.52
N VAL A 201 -16.20 1.75 2.15
CA VAL A 201 -16.48 3.03 1.47
C VAL A 201 -15.61 4.16 2.00
N THR A 202 -15.40 4.22 3.33
CA THR A 202 -14.60 5.27 3.95
C THR A 202 -13.13 4.86 4.10
N LEU A 203 -12.25 5.84 4.34
CA LEU A 203 -10.83 5.55 4.62
C LEU A 203 -10.65 4.61 5.82
N GLY A 204 -11.50 4.73 6.85
CA GLY A 204 -11.48 3.84 8.00
C GLY A 204 -11.83 2.39 7.63
N ASP A 205 -12.79 2.21 6.71
CA ASP A 205 -13.21 0.89 6.25
C ASP A 205 -12.10 0.23 5.42
N TYR A 206 -11.51 0.94 4.45
CA TYR A 206 -10.40 0.40 3.67
C TYR A 206 -9.17 0.08 4.54
N ARG A 207 -8.82 0.93 5.50
CA ARG A 207 -7.73 0.64 6.46
C ARG A 207 -7.99 -0.63 7.27
N ARG A 208 -9.24 -0.87 7.68
CA ARG A 208 -9.65 -2.09 8.37
C ARG A 208 -9.62 -3.30 7.43
N ARG A 209 -10.05 -3.13 6.17
CA ARG A 209 -10.06 -4.19 5.16
C ARG A 209 -8.65 -4.66 4.83
N TYR A 210 -7.72 -3.75 4.55
CA TYR A 210 -6.32 -4.10 4.37
C TYR A 210 -5.71 -4.74 5.62
N ALA A 211 -6.00 -4.21 6.81
CA ALA A 211 -5.52 -4.80 8.06
C ALA A 211 -6.02 -6.24 8.23
N LEU A 212 -7.28 -6.53 7.91
CA LEU A 212 -7.83 -7.89 7.95
C LEU A 212 -7.06 -8.84 7.03
N TYR A 213 -6.86 -8.47 5.76
CA TYR A 213 -6.14 -9.33 4.81
C TYR A 213 -4.71 -9.56 5.28
N LYS A 214 -4.03 -8.50 5.74
CA LYS A 214 -2.65 -8.57 6.25
C LYS A 214 -2.51 -9.21 7.63
N THR A 215 -3.59 -9.62 8.30
CA THR A 215 -3.50 -10.48 9.51
C THR A 215 -3.23 -11.95 9.17
N ASP A 216 -3.36 -12.33 7.90
CA ASP A 216 -3.11 -13.70 7.47
C ASP A 216 -1.61 -14.06 7.55
N PRO A 217 -1.23 -15.13 8.28
CA PRO A 217 0.16 -15.48 8.51
C PRO A 217 0.88 -15.95 7.24
N ASP A 218 0.19 -16.55 6.27
CA ASP A 218 0.80 -17.00 5.02
C ASP A 218 1.13 -15.79 4.14
N LEU A 219 0.25 -14.79 4.11
CA LEU A 219 0.51 -13.52 3.43
C LEU A 219 1.64 -12.73 4.09
N GLN A 220 1.67 -12.63 5.42
CA GLN A 220 2.79 -11.99 6.13
C GLN A 220 4.12 -12.69 5.83
N SER A 221 4.12 -14.02 5.82
CA SER A 221 5.31 -14.82 5.49
C SER A 221 5.79 -14.56 4.07
N ALA A 222 4.86 -14.39 3.12
CA ALA A 222 5.21 -14.07 1.73
C ALA A 222 5.73 -12.64 1.53
N HIS A 223 5.19 -11.64 2.25
CA HIS A 223 5.77 -10.29 2.27
C HIS A 223 7.16 -10.24 2.90
N ALA A 224 7.44 -11.11 3.88
CA ALA A 224 8.73 -11.19 4.54
C ALA A 224 9.80 -11.96 3.73
N ALA A 225 9.43 -12.70 2.69
CA ALA A 225 10.31 -13.64 2.01
C ALA A 225 11.19 -13.01 0.91
N CYS A 226 10.68 -12.02 0.18
CA CYS A 226 11.36 -11.34 -0.93
C CYS A 226 10.62 -10.03 -1.28
N PRO A 227 11.20 -9.13 -2.12
CA PRO A 227 10.53 -7.89 -2.48
C PRO A 227 9.35 -8.09 -3.43
N TRP A 228 8.38 -7.18 -3.37
CA TRP A 228 7.18 -7.18 -4.20
C TRP A 228 7.13 -6.00 -5.19
N LEU A 229 6.58 -6.23 -6.37
CA LEU A 229 6.00 -5.18 -7.21
C LEU A 229 4.49 -5.35 -7.15
N VAL A 230 3.77 -4.26 -6.90
CA VAL A 230 2.31 -4.30 -6.75
C VAL A 230 1.67 -3.30 -7.69
N THR A 231 0.56 -3.72 -8.30
CA THR A 231 -0.44 -2.86 -8.90
C THR A 231 -1.80 -3.18 -8.28
N TRP A 232 -2.79 -2.34 -8.54
CA TRP A 232 -4.19 -2.59 -8.19
C TRP A 232 -4.97 -3.09 -9.40
N ASP A 233 -6.17 -3.59 -9.13
CA ASP A 233 -7.26 -3.72 -10.09
C ASP A 233 -8.51 -3.04 -9.50
N ASP A 234 -9.73 -3.48 -9.83
CA ASP A 234 -10.98 -2.83 -9.40
C ASP A 234 -11.24 -2.96 -7.90
N HIS A 235 -11.05 -4.15 -7.33
CA HIS A 235 -11.52 -4.44 -5.97
C HIS A 235 -10.68 -3.79 -4.86
N GLU A 236 -9.57 -3.15 -5.20
CA GLU A 236 -8.94 -2.15 -4.34
C GLU A 236 -9.86 -0.96 -4.03
N VAL A 237 -10.84 -0.67 -4.89
CA VAL A 237 -11.83 0.40 -4.76
C VAL A 237 -13.24 -0.19 -4.73
N GLU A 238 -13.75 -0.63 -5.88
CA GLU A 238 -15.12 -1.10 -6.11
C GLU A 238 -15.12 -1.89 -7.41
N ASN A 239 -15.79 -3.05 -7.41
CA ASN A 239 -15.95 -3.91 -8.58
C ASN A 239 -16.18 -3.12 -9.87
N ASP A 240 -15.50 -3.52 -10.95
CA ASP A 240 -15.63 -2.99 -12.31
C ASP A 240 -15.49 -1.47 -12.50
N TYR A 241 -14.92 -0.72 -11.55
CA TYR A 241 -14.81 0.74 -11.76
C TYR A 241 -13.96 1.09 -12.99
N ALA A 242 -14.34 2.17 -13.67
CA ALA A 242 -13.65 2.64 -14.87
C ALA A 242 -13.44 4.16 -14.80
N ASP A 243 -12.17 4.57 -14.67
CA ASP A 243 -11.79 5.95 -14.32
C ASP A 243 -12.66 6.49 -13.18
N ASP A 244 -13.53 7.47 -13.46
CA ASP A 244 -14.35 8.21 -12.50
C ASP A 244 -15.76 7.64 -12.34
N ARG A 245 -16.04 6.45 -12.90
CA ARG A 245 -17.35 5.80 -12.89
C ARG A 245 -17.38 4.56 -12.01
N SER A 246 -18.32 4.57 -11.07
CA SER A 246 -18.76 3.42 -10.25
C SER A 246 -19.55 2.39 -11.06
N GLU A 247 -19.50 1.13 -10.64
CA GLU A 247 -20.35 0.08 -11.22
C GLU A 247 -21.85 0.28 -11.00
N ASN A 248 -22.22 1.06 -9.98
CA ASN A 248 -23.60 1.33 -9.57
C ASN A 248 -24.10 2.69 -10.08
N LEU A 249 -23.33 3.36 -10.94
CA LEU A 249 -23.61 4.70 -11.46
C LEU A 249 -23.81 5.74 -10.35
N ASP A 250 -23.07 5.58 -9.25
CA ASP A 250 -22.99 6.61 -8.22
C ASP A 250 -22.53 7.94 -8.81
N ALA A 251 -22.97 9.03 -8.20
CA ALA A 251 -22.57 10.36 -8.64
C ALA A 251 -21.03 10.50 -8.56
N PRO A 252 -20.35 11.01 -9.60
CA PRO A 252 -18.89 10.98 -9.70
C PRO A 252 -18.16 11.58 -8.50
N GLU A 253 -18.69 12.63 -7.87
CA GLU A 253 -18.09 13.22 -6.68
C GLU A 253 -18.05 12.26 -5.47
N TRP A 254 -19.04 11.38 -5.34
CA TRP A 254 -19.08 10.36 -4.29
C TRP A 254 -18.10 9.24 -4.59
N PHE A 255 -18.11 8.74 -5.83
CA PHE A 255 -17.19 7.69 -6.25
C PHE A 255 -15.72 8.15 -6.16
N LEU A 256 -15.40 9.37 -6.60
CA LEU A 256 -14.04 9.91 -6.49
C LEU A 256 -13.62 10.10 -5.02
N ALA A 257 -14.55 10.45 -4.10
CA ALA A 257 -14.24 10.47 -2.67
C ALA A 257 -13.90 9.07 -2.12
N ARG A 258 -14.64 8.03 -2.57
CA ARG A 258 -14.35 6.62 -2.25
C ARG A 258 -13.00 6.18 -2.83
N ARG A 259 -12.71 6.49 -4.10
CA ARG A 259 -11.41 6.22 -4.75
C ARG A 259 -10.24 6.89 -4.02
N ALA A 260 -10.41 8.12 -3.55
CA ALA A 260 -9.41 8.81 -2.75
C ALA A 260 -9.12 8.10 -1.41
N ALA A 261 -10.16 7.59 -0.75
CA ALA A 261 -10.02 6.80 0.47
C ALA A 261 -9.30 5.46 0.21
N ALA A 262 -9.71 4.75 -0.85
CA ALA A 262 -9.13 3.49 -1.28
C ALA A 262 -7.64 3.62 -1.63
N TYR A 263 -7.27 4.56 -2.50
CA TYR A 263 -5.88 4.77 -2.92
C TYR A 263 -4.96 5.17 -1.77
N LYS A 264 -5.46 5.99 -0.84
CA LYS A 264 -4.71 6.32 0.37
C LYS A 264 -4.47 5.07 1.22
N ALA A 265 -5.49 4.26 1.45
CA ALA A 265 -5.35 3.02 2.19
C ALA A 265 -4.43 2.01 1.49
N TRP A 266 -4.48 1.91 0.15
CA TRP A 266 -3.55 1.09 -0.63
C TRP A 266 -2.10 1.50 -0.37
N TYR A 267 -1.78 2.80 -0.49
CA TYR A 267 -0.43 3.30 -0.23
C TYR A 267 0.03 3.01 1.20
N GLU A 268 -0.86 3.20 2.18
CA GLU A 268 -0.58 2.90 3.60
C GLU A 268 -0.24 1.42 3.87
N HIS A 269 -0.64 0.49 3.00
CA HIS A 269 -0.54 -0.95 3.22
C HIS A 269 0.37 -1.71 2.22
N MET A 270 0.90 -0.99 1.23
CA MET A 270 1.81 -1.51 0.22
C MET A 270 3.23 -1.00 0.43
N PRO A 271 4.27 -1.79 0.07
CA PRO A 271 5.65 -1.33 0.06
C PRO A 271 5.94 -0.41 -1.12
N ALA A 272 5.08 0.57 -1.38
CA ALA A 272 5.14 1.48 -2.51
C ALA A 272 6.12 2.64 -2.26
N PRO A 273 6.90 3.06 -3.27
CA PRO A 273 7.81 4.19 -3.16
C PRO A 273 7.03 5.49 -3.00
N ARG A 274 7.68 6.52 -2.47
CA ARG A 274 7.11 7.86 -2.27
C ARG A 274 6.56 8.47 -3.56
N ALA A 275 7.11 8.11 -4.71
CA ALA A 275 6.63 8.54 -6.02
C ALA A 275 5.18 8.11 -6.33
N MET A 276 4.65 7.13 -5.60
CA MET A 276 3.28 6.62 -5.72
C MET A 276 2.32 7.19 -4.66
N LEU A 277 2.76 8.19 -3.88
CA LEU A 277 1.88 8.87 -2.94
C LEU A 277 0.63 9.44 -3.65
N PRO A 278 -0.58 9.12 -3.20
CA PRO A 278 -1.80 9.63 -3.81
C PRO A 278 -2.05 11.10 -3.46
N PHE A 279 -2.70 11.81 -4.36
CA PHE A 279 -3.25 13.15 -4.16
C PHE A 279 -4.75 13.12 -4.46
N GLY A 280 -5.56 13.06 -3.39
CA GLY A 280 -7.00 12.86 -3.53
C GLY A 280 -7.30 11.56 -4.30
N PRO A 281 -8.15 11.59 -5.34
CA PRO A 281 -8.51 10.41 -6.12
C PRO A 281 -7.50 10.05 -7.22
N HIS A 282 -6.28 10.59 -7.17
CA HIS A 282 -5.26 10.38 -8.20
C HIS A 282 -4.00 9.79 -7.58
N ALA A 283 -3.44 8.75 -8.20
CA ALA A 283 -2.05 8.37 -7.98
C ALA A 283 -1.38 8.03 -9.32
N ARG A 284 -0.05 7.93 -9.34
CA ARG A 284 0.72 7.49 -10.50
C ARG A 284 1.50 6.24 -10.12
N ILE A 285 0.84 5.08 -10.21
CA ILE A 285 1.43 3.80 -9.80
C ILE A 285 2.13 3.06 -10.93
N TYR A 286 1.80 3.35 -12.19
CA TYR A 286 2.48 2.73 -13.33
C TYR A 286 3.96 3.12 -13.34
N THR A 287 4.83 2.14 -13.52
CA THR A 287 6.28 2.31 -13.39
C THR A 287 7.05 1.21 -14.12
N ARG A 288 8.35 1.43 -14.27
CA ARG A 288 9.28 0.43 -14.80
C ARG A 288 10.20 -0.04 -13.70
N SER A 289 10.37 -1.36 -13.57
CA SER A 289 11.37 -1.99 -12.71
C SER A 289 12.26 -2.90 -13.53
N SER A 290 13.58 -2.71 -13.45
CA SER A 290 14.55 -3.48 -14.21
C SER A 290 15.29 -4.46 -13.31
N TYR A 291 15.42 -5.70 -13.75
CA TYR A 291 16.25 -6.71 -13.08
C TYR A 291 17.53 -6.94 -13.90
N GLY A 292 18.55 -6.12 -13.60
CA GLY A 292 19.76 -6.04 -14.42
C GLY A 292 19.44 -5.71 -15.89
N GLY A 293 20.16 -6.35 -16.80
CA GLY A 293 19.86 -6.33 -18.24
C GLY A 293 18.98 -7.48 -18.72
N LEU A 294 18.42 -8.32 -17.83
CA LEU A 294 17.70 -9.54 -18.20
C LEU A 294 16.22 -9.27 -18.52
N VAL A 295 15.53 -8.52 -17.67
CA VAL A 295 14.10 -8.24 -17.83
C VAL A 295 13.75 -6.83 -17.36
N ASN A 296 12.80 -6.21 -18.04
CA ASN A 296 12.13 -4.99 -17.62
C ASN A 296 10.66 -5.31 -17.36
N PHE A 297 10.19 -5.07 -16.15
CA PHE A 297 8.77 -5.10 -15.80
C PHE A 297 8.18 -3.72 -16.02
N PHE A 298 7.14 -3.65 -16.84
CA PHE A 298 6.29 -2.48 -16.98
C PHE A 298 5.03 -2.73 -16.15
N VAL A 299 4.99 -2.15 -14.95
CA VAL A 299 3.83 -2.22 -14.07
C VAL A 299 2.84 -1.17 -14.57
N LEU A 300 1.64 -1.60 -14.96
CA LEU A 300 0.61 -0.76 -15.55
C LEU A 300 -0.50 -0.48 -14.53
N ASP A 301 -1.20 0.63 -14.72
CA ASP A 301 -2.51 0.96 -14.15
C ASP A 301 -3.53 0.91 -15.29
N ASP A 302 -4.49 -0.01 -15.21
CA ASP A 302 -5.51 -0.21 -16.25
C ASP A 302 -6.90 0.14 -15.75
N ARG A 303 -7.00 0.81 -14.59
CA ARG A 303 -8.27 1.23 -13.97
C ARG A 303 -8.42 2.74 -13.91
N GLN A 304 -7.41 3.48 -13.45
CA GLN A 304 -7.54 4.92 -13.20
C GLN A 304 -7.75 5.74 -14.48
N PHE A 305 -7.32 5.24 -15.64
CA PHE A 305 -7.27 6.02 -16.89
C PHE A 305 -8.08 5.41 -18.04
N ARG A 306 -8.77 4.30 -17.78
CA ARG A 306 -9.51 3.58 -18.81
C ARG A 306 -10.80 4.31 -19.19
N SER A 307 -11.20 4.19 -20.45
CA SER A 307 -12.54 4.59 -20.87
C SER A 307 -13.60 3.78 -20.12
N HIS A 308 -14.76 4.41 -19.90
CA HIS A 308 -15.91 3.73 -19.32
C HIS A 308 -16.29 2.45 -20.09
N GLU A 309 -16.87 1.50 -19.36
CA GLU A 309 -17.43 0.30 -19.98
C GLU A 309 -18.59 0.65 -20.90
N VAL A 310 -18.67 -0.07 -22.01
CA VAL A 310 -19.66 0.13 -23.06
C VAL A 310 -20.67 -1.00 -23.07
N CYS A 311 -21.89 -0.66 -23.48
CA CYS A 311 -23.03 -1.59 -23.49
C CYS A 311 -23.29 -2.29 -22.14
N PRO A 312 -23.24 -1.54 -21.00
CA PRO A 312 -23.49 -2.12 -19.70
C PRO A 312 -24.94 -2.58 -19.58
N ARG A 313 -25.22 -3.43 -18.59
CA ARG A 313 -26.59 -3.79 -18.24
C ARG A 313 -27.39 -2.54 -17.83
N PRO A 314 -28.71 -2.48 -18.09
CA PRO A 314 -29.53 -1.34 -17.67
C PRO A 314 -29.36 -1.01 -16.19
N GLY A 315 -29.05 0.26 -15.88
CA GLY A 315 -28.83 0.73 -14.51
C GLY A 315 -27.47 0.39 -13.90
N ARG A 316 -26.50 -0.06 -14.69
CA ARG A 316 -25.13 -0.37 -14.23
C ARG A 316 -24.08 0.39 -15.04
N GLY A 317 -22.94 0.66 -14.39
CA GLY A 317 -21.75 1.26 -14.99
C GLY A 317 -20.59 0.28 -15.17
N GLY A 318 -20.67 -0.89 -14.54
CA GLY A 318 -19.63 -1.92 -14.56
C GLY A 318 -19.64 -2.79 -15.82
N SER A 319 -18.73 -3.76 -15.86
CA SER A 319 -18.48 -4.60 -17.02
C SER A 319 -19.57 -5.67 -17.21
N ASN A 320 -19.70 -6.18 -18.43
CA ASN A 320 -20.53 -7.33 -18.76
C ASN A 320 -20.04 -8.03 -20.02
N SER A 321 -20.45 -9.28 -20.20
CA SER A 321 -20.30 -9.95 -21.49
C SER A 321 -21.21 -9.30 -22.53
N VAL A 322 -20.63 -8.92 -23.67
CA VAL A 322 -21.32 -8.25 -24.78
C VAL A 322 -21.06 -8.99 -26.09
N ASP A 323 -22.04 -8.97 -26.99
CA ASP A 323 -21.85 -9.39 -28.39
C ASP A 323 -21.23 -8.21 -29.16
N PRO A 324 -20.02 -8.33 -29.72
CA PRO A 324 -19.37 -7.25 -30.47
C PRO A 324 -20.19 -6.75 -31.68
N THR A 325 -21.08 -7.58 -32.22
CA THR A 325 -21.98 -7.17 -33.31
C THR A 325 -23.14 -6.29 -32.83
N GLN A 326 -23.45 -6.33 -31.54
CA GLN A 326 -24.49 -5.54 -30.88
C GLN A 326 -23.91 -4.35 -30.10
N CYS A 327 -22.62 -4.39 -29.76
CA CYS A 327 -21.91 -3.33 -29.05
C CYS A 327 -20.90 -2.65 -29.97
N VAL A 328 -21.40 -1.81 -30.88
CA VAL A 328 -20.57 -1.14 -31.89
C VAL A 328 -19.56 -0.16 -31.27
N GLU A 329 -19.88 0.40 -30.10
CA GLU A 329 -19.04 1.30 -29.32
C GLU A 329 -17.77 0.61 -28.82
N LEU A 330 -17.77 -0.73 -28.69
CA LEU A 330 -16.59 -1.50 -28.30
C LEU A 330 -15.43 -1.30 -29.29
N ALA A 331 -15.75 -1.09 -30.57
CA ALA A 331 -14.78 -0.91 -31.65
C ALA A 331 -14.35 0.56 -31.87
N ASP A 332 -14.81 1.52 -31.04
CA ASP A 332 -14.41 2.92 -31.20
C ASP A 332 -12.90 3.08 -30.91
N PRO A 333 -12.07 3.49 -31.90
CA PRO A 333 -10.62 3.63 -31.74
C PRO A 333 -10.22 4.75 -30.78
N LYS A 334 -11.16 5.59 -30.31
CA LYS A 334 -10.91 6.61 -29.28
C LYS A 334 -10.93 6.03 -27.86
N ARG A 335 -11.44 4.81 -27.68
CA ARG A 335 -11.39 4.14 -26.37
C ARG A 335 -9.95 3.81 -26.01
N THR A 336 -9.66 3.87 -24.72
CA THR A 336 -8.33 3.61 -24.18
C THR A 336 -8.43 2.78 -22.92
N MET A 337 -7.43 1.92 -22.69
CA MET A 337 -7.27 1.18 -21.43
C MET A 337 -6.32 1.92 -20.47
N LEU A 338 -5.25 2.51 -21.01
CA LEU A 338 -4.17 3.09 -20.22
C LEU A 338 -4.24 4.62 -20.14
N GLY A 339 -5.05 5.26 -20.99
CA GLY A 339 -4.98 6.69 -21.23
C GLY A 339 -3.72 7.10 -22.01
N ALA A 340 -3.81 8.22 -22.71
CA ALA A 340 -2.76 8.66 -23.65
C ALA A 340 -1.36 8.84 -23.00
N ARG A 341 -1.30 9.28 -21.74
CA ARG A 341 -0.02 9.54 -21.05
C ARG A 341 0.73 8.27 -20.66
N GLN A 342 0.02 7.22 -20.28
CA GLN A 342 0.65 5.94 -19.91
C GLN A 342 0.97 5.13 -21.16
N GLU A 343 0.11 5.15 -22.18
CA GLU A 343 0.38 4.56 -23.49
C GLU A 343 1.66 5.15 -24.10
N GLN A 344 1.78 6.48 -24.17
CA GLN A 344 3.00 7.14 -24.65
C GLN A 344 4.25 6.86 -23.80
N TRP A 345 4.09 6.56 -22.50
CA TRP A 345 5.21 6.19 -21.64
C TRP A 345 5.67 4.74 -21.86
N LEU A 346 4.77 3.88 -22.31
CA LEU A 346 5.04 2.47 -22.56
C LEU A 346 5.72 2.25 -23.92
N ASP A 347 5.35 3.03 -24.93
CA ASP A 347 6.02 3.12 -26.24
C ASP A 347 7.47 3.62 -26.11
#